data_AF-A0A2A5B7L1-F1
#
_entry.id   AF-A0A2A5B7L1-F1
#
_cell.length_a   1.000
_cell.length_b   1.000
_cell.length_c   1.000
_cell.angle_alpha   90.00
_cell.angle_beta   90.00
_cell.angle_gamma   90.00
#
_symmetry.space_group_name_H-M   'P 1'
#
loop_
_entity.id
_entity.type
_entity.pdbx_description
1 polymer ?
#
loop_
_entity_poly.entity_id
_entity_poly.type
_entity_poly.pdbx_seq_one_letter_code
_entity_poly.pdbx_strand_id
1 'polypeptide(L)'
;MILRALFSICALILSLSVHGAVDLTGVWMLSGPGTESEILLTEEGLRIQGEYDLLADDPSLYCVPASVARIWANPTALIKIEQTEDHLLISYELFDLRRDIPIGDVSVMPGLPSTKNLQGTYFQEMGSSFAHHEGDRLIIESRNHASGYIRTSRGIPQSENTITLEELRVEEGMLHIRHTYMDDILFEKPLVLEYSFRLTDATDVLPYECTESNYDWFNELNAKNDGELQ
;
A
#
# COMPACT_ATOMS: atom_id res chain seq x y z
N MET A 1 -2.32 -71.42 27.37
CA MET A 1 -2.94 -70.96 26.11
C MET A 1 -3.54 -69.57 26.32
N ILE A 2 -2.89 -68.58 25.70
CA ILE A 2 -3.41 -67.32 25.15
C ILE A 2 -4.13 -66.34 26.11
N LEU A 3 -3.37 -65.33 26.55
CA LEU A 3 -3.84 -64.07 27.14
C LEU A 3 -4.28 -63.13 26.01
N ARG A 4 -5.54 -62.66 26.02
CA ARG A 4 -6.08 -61.69 25.05
C ARG A 4 -5.84 -60.27 25.55
N ALA A 5 -5.00 -59.51 24.85
CA ALA A 5 -4.88 -58.06 25.04
C ALA A 5 -5.84 -57.34 24.09
N LEU A 6 -6.78 -56.56 24.63
CA LEU A 6 -7.58 -55.61 23.87
C LEU A 6 -6.77 -54.31 23.70
N PHE A 7 -6.48 -53.94 22.46
CA PHE A 7 -5.99 -52.61 22.11
C PHE A 7 -7.19 -51.69 21.83
N SER A 8 -7.42 -50.72 22.71
CA SER A 8 -8.29 -49.57 22.40
C SER A 8 -7.51 -48.58 21.54
N ILE A 9 -7.90 -48.45 20.28
CA ILE A 9 -7.39 -47.42 19.37
C ILE A 9 -8.21 -46.16 19.64
N CYS A 10 -7.58 -45.17 20.29
CA CYS A 10 -8.13 -43.84 20.47
C CYS A 10 -7.86 -43.06 19.17
N ALA A 11 -8.89 -42.82 18.36
CA ALA A 11 -8.78 -42.02 17.15
C ALA A 11 -8.75 -40.53 17.54
N LEU A 12 -7.58 -39.90 17.49
CA LEU A 12 -7.44 -38.45 17.53
C LEU A 12 -7.98 -37.89 16.20
N ILE A 13 -9.15 -37.27 16.23
CA ILE A 13 -9.64 -36.45 15.12
C ILE A 13 -8.87 -35.14 15.19
N LEU A 14 -7.79 -35.03 14.41
CA LEU A 14 -7.14 -33.76 14.11
C LEU A 14 -8.07 -33.00 13.16
N SER A 15 -8.80 -32.02 13.70
CA SER A 15 -9.50 -31.02 12.89
C SER A 15 -8.45 -30.19 12.17
N LEU A 16 -8.12 -30.59 10.93
CA LEU A 16 -7.44 -29.72 9.98
C LEU A 16 -8.44 -28.60 9.65
N SER A 17 -8.29 -27.46 10.31
CA SER A 17 -8.96 -26.24 9.87
C SER A 17 -8.38 -25.88 8.51
N VAL A 18 -9.08 -26.28 7.44
CA VAL A 18 -8.88 -25.73 6.10
C VAL A 18 -9.30 -24.27 6.19
N HIS A 19 -8.37 -23.39 6.58
CA HIS A 19 -8.56 -21.96 6.41
C HIS A 19 -8.45 -21.71 4.91
N GLY A 20 -9.59 -21.49 4.27
CA GLY A 20 -9.61 -21.03 2.88
C GLY A 20 -8.87 -19.70 2.79
N ALA A 21 -8.20 -19.48 1.65
CA ALA A 21 -7.61 -18.19 1.34
C ALA A 21 -8.66 -17.07 1.55
N VAL A 22 -8.24 -15.97 2.17
CA VAL A 22 -9.08 -14.78 2.31
C VAL A 22 -9.51 -14.31 0.91
N ASP A 23 -10.80 -14.06 0.72
CA ASP A 23 -11.33 -13.47 -0.51
C ASP A 23 -11.38 -11.95 -0.33
N LEU A 24 -10.47 -11.26 -1.00
CA LEU A 24 -10.36 -9.80 -0.99
C LEU A 24 -11.14 -9.15 -2.14
N THR A 25 -11.75 -9.95 -3.02
CA THR A 25 -12.32 -9.48 -4.28
C THR A 25 -13.47 -8.51 -4.04
N GLY A 26 -13.42 -7.34 -4.67
CA GLY A 26 -14.46 -6.33 -4.54
C GLY A 26 -13.97 -4.91 -4.81
N VAL A 27 -14.90 -3.96 -4.75
CA VAL A 27 -14.58 -2.53 -4.84
C VAL A 27 -14.73 -1.90 -3.45
N TRP A 28 -13.63 -1.40 -2.93
CA TRP A 28 -13.45 -0.92 -1.58
C TRP A 28 -13.31 0.60 -1.56
N MET A 29 -13.86 1.24 -0.53
CA MET A 29 -13.69 2.67 -0.25
C MET A 29 -13.22 2.84 1.19
N LEU A 30 -12.29 3.78 1.41
CA LEU A 30 -11.78 4.08 2.74
C LEU A 30 -12.93 4.45 3.68
N SER A 31 -12.92 3.86 4.88
CA SER A 31 -13.95 4.00 5.91
C SER A 31 -13.34 4.67 7.14
N GLY A 32 -13.38 6.00 7.15
CA GLY A 32 -12.85 6.83 8.23
C GLY A 32 -11.36 7.16 8.05
N PRO A 33 -10.78 7.97 8.96
CA PRO A 33 -9.35 8.21 8.96
C PRO A 33 -8.61 6.92 9.34
N GLY A 34 -7.48 6.65 8.69
CA GLY A 34 -6.55 5.64 9.15
C GLY A 34 -5.89 6.03 10.47
N THR A 35 -5.20 5.07 11.10
CA THR A 35 -4.31 5.33 12.23
C THR A 35 -2.86 5.36 11.76
N GLU A 36 -2.01 5.96 12.58
CA GLU A 36 -0.58 6.04 12.35
C GLU A 36 0.16 5.91 13.68
N SER A 37 1.24 5.13 13.69
CA SER A 37 2.13 5.02 14.84
C SER A 37 2.86 6.32 15.11
N GLU A 38 3.51 6.42 16.27
CA GLU A 38 4.52 7.45 16.46
C GLU A 38 5.59 7.37 15.35
N ILE A 39 5.96 8.53 14.80
CA ILE A 39 7.03 8.63 13.80
C ILE A 39 8.32 8.92 14.55
N LEU A 40 9.21 7.94 14.58
CA LEU A 40 10.53 8.06 15.19
C LEU A 40 11.58 7.93 14.10
N LEU A 41 12.11 9.08 13.66
CA LEU A 41 13.13 9.16 12.61
C LEU A 41 14.52 9.14 13.22
N THR A 42 15.48 8.54 12.53
CA THR A 42 16.91 8.69 12.83
C THR A 42 17.40 10.10 12.52
N GLU A 43 18.67 10.39 12.82
CA GLU A 43 19.32 11.65 12.39
C GLU A 43 19.25 11.84 10.86
N GLU A 44 19.46 10.78 10.08
CA GLU A 44 19.40 10.85 8.62
C GLU A 44 17.96 11.05 8.12
N GLY A 45 16.99 10.36 8.73
CA GLY A 45 15.57 10.57 8.43
C GLY A 45 15.13 12.01 8.71
N LEU A 46 15.57 12.60 9.83
CA LEU A 46 15.31 14.00 10.17
C LEU A 46 16.00 14.97 9.21
N ARG A 47 17.22 14.66 8.76
CA ARG A 47 17.95 15.47 7.78
C ARG A 47 17.17 15.56 6.46
N ILE A 48 16.75 14.42 5.92
CA ILE A 48 15.98 14.36 4.66
C ILE A 48 14.63 15.06 4.84
N GLN A 49 13.92 14.80 5.94
CA GLN A 49 12.64 15.47 6.23
C GLN A 49 12.81 17.00 6.32
N GLY A 50 13.90 17.48 6.92
CA GLY A 50 14.17 18.91 7.06
C GLY A 50 14.50 19.63 5.75
N GLU A 51 14.85 18.89 4.70
CA GLU A 51 15.12 19.41 3.35
C GLU A 51 13.87 19.41 2.46
N TYR A 52 12.77 18.78 2.89
CA TYR A 52 11.55 18.62 2.11
C TYR A 52 10.76 19.93 1.94
N ASP A 53 10.43 20.27 0.69
CA ASP A 53 9.47 21.32 0.34
C ASP A 53 8.21 20.72 -0.29
N LEU A 54 7.07 20.79 0.42
CA LEU A 54 5.79 20.27 -0.04
C LEU A 54 5.37 20.80 -1.43
N LEU A 55 5.72 22.04 -1.76
CA LEU A 55 5.28 22.67 -3.01
C LEU A 55 6.18 22.34 -4.20
N ALA A 56 7.36 21.77 -3.95
CA ALA A 56 8.32 21.41 -5.00
C ALA A 56 8.52 19.90 -5.10
N ASP A 57 8.54 19.21 -3.97
CA ASP A 57 8.99 17.82 -3.84
C ASP A 57 7.84 16.81 -3.73
N ASP A 58 6.58 17.24 -3.66
CA ASP A 58 5.45 16.30 -3.69
C ASP A 58 5.29 15.68 -5.09
N PRO A 59 5.49 14.36 -5.27
CA PRO A 59 5.38 13.72 -6.59
C PRO A 59 3.98 13.79 -7.18
N SER A 60 2.94 13.97 -6.34
CA SER A 60 1.55 14.06 -6.79
C SER A 60 1.29 15.28 -7.68
N LEU A 61 2.17 16.28 -7.64
CA LEU A 61 2.13 17.45 -8.52
C LEU A 61 2.35 17.06 -9.99
N TYR A 62 3.02 15.93 -10.23
CA TYR A 62 3.35 15.42 -11.55
C TYR A 62 2.60 14.12 -11.87
N CYS A 63 1.48 13.86 -11.20
CA CYS A 63 0.71 12.61 -11.34
C CYS A 63 1.54 11.34 -11.01
N VAL A 64 2.58 11.48 -10.19
CA VAL A 64 3.38 10.36 -9.69
C VAL A 64 2.87 9.96 -8.29
N PRO A 65 2.56 8.69 -8.05
CA PRO A 65 2.19 8.23 -6.72
C PRO A 65 3.41 8.29 -5.79
N ALA A 66 3.32 9.09 -4.72
CA ALA A 66 4.41 9.22 -3.77
C ALA A 66 4.77 7.89 -3.05
N SER A 67 3.75 7.08 -2.74
CA SER A 67 3.90 5.78 -2.08
C SER A 67 2.59 5.00 -2.13
N VAL A 68 2.64 3.70 -1.82
CA VAL A 68 1.43 2.88 -1.63
C VAL A 68 0.57 3.42 -0.47
N ALA A 69 1.18 3.96 0.59
CA ALA A 69 0.44 4.58 1.70
C ALA A 69 -0.36 5.82 1.28
N ARG A 70 0.13 6.60 0.31
CA ARG A 70 -0.58 7.75 -0.25
C ARG A 70 -1.84 7.34 -1.01
N ILE A 71 -1.81 6.16 -1.64
CA ILE A 71 -2.91 5.62 -2.41
C ILE A 71 -3.99 5.04 -1.49
N TRP A 72 -3.63 4.22 -0.50
CA TRP A 72 -4.59 3.67 0.47
C TRP A 72 -5.32 4.75 1.28
N ALA A 73 -4.65 5.85 1.59
CA ALA A 73 -5.18 6.90 2.45
C ALA A 73 -6.14 7.89 1.76
N ASN A 74 -6.51 7.69 0.49
CA ASN A 74 -7.42 8.61 -0.20
C ASN A 74 -8.89 8.36 0.22
N PRO A 75 -9.59 9.33 0.82
CA PRO A 75 -10.94 9.12 1.36
C PRO A 75 -12.04 8.86 0.34
N THR A 76 -11.86 9.30 -0.91
CA THR A 76 -12.92 9.26 -1.93
C THR A 76 -12.60 8.32 -3.08
N ALA A 77 -11.34 7.92 -3.24
CA ALA A 77 -10.92 7.05 -4.32
C ALA A 77 -11.41 5.62 -4.10
N LEU A 78 -11.99 5.03 -5.14
CA LEU A 78 -12.33 3.61 -5.18
C LEU A 78 -11.07 2.76 -5.45
N ILE A 79 -11.07 1.57 -4.86
CA ILE A 79 -10.01 0.57 -5.07
C ILE A 79 -10.66 -0.77 -5.38
N LYS A 80 -10.43 -1.28 -6.58
CA LYS A 80 -10.87 -2.62 -6.97
C LYS A 80 -9.76 -3.62 -6.74
N ILE A 81 -10.09 -4.72 -6.06
CA ILE A 81 -9.21 -5.86 -5.86
C ILE A 81 -9.82 -7.04 -6.60
N GLU A 82 -9.00 -7.71 -7.41
CA GLU A 82 -9.33 -8.96 -8.09
C GLU A 82 -8.27 -10.00 -7.72
N GLN A 83 -8.71 -11.08 -7.08
CA GLN A 83 -7.81 -12.13 -6.61
C GLN A 83 -8.01 -13.40 -7.43
N THR A 84 -6.88 -13.97 -7.85
CA THR A 84 -6.80 -15.29 -8.49
C THR A 84 -5.91 -16.20 -7.64
N GLU A 85 -5.68 -17.43 -8.08
CA GLU A 85 -4.77 -18.35 -7.39
C GLU A 85 -3.33 -17.83 -7.39
N ASP A 86 -2.89 -17.22 -8.48
CA ASP A 86 -1.49 -16.86 -8.72
C ASP A 86 -1.22 -15.34 -8.63
N HIS A 87 -2.25 -14.51 -8.61
CA HIS A 87 -2.12 -13.05 -8.68
C HIS A 87 -3.16 -12.31 -7.84
N LEU A 88 -2.73 -11.20 -7.26
CA LEU A 88 -3.57 -10.13 -6.74
C LEU A 88 -3.45 -8.92 -7.67
N LEU A 89 -4.55 -8.55 -8.31
CA LEU A 89 -4.65 -7.37 -9.16
C LEU A 89 -5.38 -6.27 -8.40
N ILE A 90 -4.74 -5.11 -8.24
CA ILE A 90 -5.33 -3.95 -7.58
C ILE A 90 -5.41 -2.79 -8.57
N SER A 91 -6.62 -2.32 -8.82
CA SER A 91 -6.87 -1.11 -9.61
C SER A 91 -7.24 0.02 -8.67
N TYR A 92 -6.42 1.07 -8.67
CA TYR A 92 -6.68 2.27 -7.90
C TYR A 92 -7.27 3.32 -8.84
N GLU A 93 -8.36 3.96 -8.41
CA GLU A 93 -8.91 5.12 -9.12
C GLU A 93 -7.89 6.26 -9.14
N LEU A 94 -7.35 6.64 -7.98
CA LEU A 94 -6.35 7.71 -7.89
C LEU A 94 -5.12 7.42 -8.76
N PHE A 95 -4.79 8.37 -9.65
CA PHE A 95 -3.69 8.30 -10.63
C PHE A 95 -3.79 7.14 -11.64
N ASP A 96 -4.97 6.52 -11.81
CA ASP A 96 -5.19 5.50 -12.82
C ASP A 96 -4.24 4.30 -12.71
N LEU A 97 -3.92 3.89 -11.48
CA LEU A 97 -2.89 2.89 -11.22
C LEU A 97 -3.42 1.47 -11.31
N ARG A 98 -2.58 0.57 -11.84
CA ARG A 98 -2.79 -0.87 -11.95
C ARG A 98 -1.59 -1.56 -11.33
N ARG A 99 -1.82 -2.25 -10.22
CA ARG A 99 -0.79 -3.00 -9.49
C ARG A 99 -1.04 -4.48 -9.67
N ASP A 100 -0.02 -5.17 -10.18
CA ASP A 100 -0.02 -6.61 -10.44
C ASP A 100 0.98 -7.27 -9.49
N ILE A 101 0.48 -8.13 -8.61
CA ILE A 101 1.24 -8.73 -7.52
C ILE A 101 1.15 -10.26 -7.65
N PRO A 102 2.25 -10.94 -8.02
CA PRO A 102 2.26 -12.39 -8.04
C PRO A 102 2.20 -12.95 -6.62
N ILE A 103 1.48 -14.06 -6.46
CA ILE A 103 1.33 -14.81 -5.22
C ILE A 103 2.34 -15.97 -5.22
N GLY A 104 3.18 -16.04 -4.20
CA GLY A 104 4.26 -17.01 -4.07
C GLY A 104 5.28 -16.59 -3.01
N ASP A 105 6.48 -17.16 -3.08
CA ASP A 105 7.61 -16.69 -2.25
C ASP A 105 8.37 -15.56 -2.95
N VAL A 106 9.40 -15.00 -2.30
CA VAL A 106 10.20 -13.90 -2.84
C VAL A 106 10.78 -14.16 -4.25
N SER A 107 10.91 -15.42 -4.69
CA SER A 107 11.41 -15.75 -6.02
C SER A 107 10.48 -15.34 -7.15
N VAL A 108 9.19 -15.10 -6.88
CA VAL A 108 8.24 -14.60 -7.88
C VAL A 108 8.20 -13.08 -7.98
N MET A 109 8.90 -12.36 -7.10
CA MET A 109 8.93 -10.90 -7.11
C MET A 109 9.48 -10.38 -8.46
N PRO A 110 8.76 -9.47 -9.14
CA PRO A 110 9.21 -8.95 -10.42
C PRO A 110 10.44 -8.05 -10.26
N GLY A 111 11.30 -8.03 -11.28
CA GLY A 111 12.43 -7.10 -11.33
C GLY A 111 12.05 -5.66 -11.69
N LEU A 112 10.83 -5.44 -12.20
CA LEU A 112 10.23 -4.12 -12.45
C LEU A 112 9.25 -3.77 -11.33
N PRO A 113 8.87 -2.49 -11.17
CA PRO A 113 7.82 -2.11 -10.24
C PRO A 113 6.52 -2.87 -10.52
N SER A 114 5.77 -3.19 -9.47
CA SER A 114 4.47 -3.88 -9.61
C SER A 114 3.35 -2.95 -10.08
N THR A 115 3.56 -1.63 -10.01
CA THR A 115 2.51 -0.65 -10.31
C THR A 115 2.83 0.17 -11.56
N LYS A 116 1.82 0.33 -12.42
CA LYS A 116 1.85 1.19 -13.61
C LYS A 116 0.55 1.97 -13.79
N ASN A 117 0.56 3.06 -14.55
CA ASN A 117 -0.70 3.72 -14.97
C ASN A 117 -1.32 3.04 -16.22
N LEU A 118 -2.45 3.57 -16.68
CA LEU A 118 -3.15 3.11 -17.89
C LEU A 118 -2.33 3.27 -19.19
N GLN A 119 -1.32 4.15 -19.21
CA GLN A 119 -0.41 4.35 -20.34
C GLN A 119 0.79 3.38 -20.31
N GLY A 120 0.92 2.58 -19.25
CA GLY A 120 2.00 1.61 -19.08
C GLY A 120 3.28 2.17 -18.45
N THR A 121 3.25 3.39 -17.92
CA THR A 121 4.37 3.96 -17.15
C THR A 121 4.44 3.31 -15.78
N TYR A 122 5.59 2.72 -15.43
CA TYR A 122 5.84 2.09 -14.14
C TYR A 122 6.30 3.12 -13.08
N PHE A 123 5.95 2.90 -11.81
CA PHE A 123 6.28 3.79 -10.70
C PHE A 123 7.12 3.08 -9.64
N GLN A 124 8.40 3.42 -9.59
CA GLN A 124 9.38 2.80 -8.68
C GLN A 124 9.14 3.22 -7.22
N GLU A 125 8.48 4.36 -6.99
CA GLU A 125 8.04 4.86 -5.68
C GLU A 125 7.11 3.87 -4.97
N MET A 126 6.43 3.00 -5.72
CA MET A 126 5.55 1.94 -5.20
C MET A 126 6.20 0.56 -5.09
N GLY A 127 7.46 0.45 -5.52
CA GLY A 127 8.26 -0.77 -5.40
C GLY A 127 7.81 -1.95 -6.27
N SER A 128 8.55 -3.03 -6.12
CA SER A 128 8.24 -4.37 -6.65
C SER A 128 7.65 -5.21 -5.53
N SER A 129 6.55 -5.90 -5.81
CA SER A 129 5.78 -6.61 -4.78
C SER A 129 5.61 -8.09 -5.11
N PHE A 130 5.52 -8.91 -4.07
CA PHE A 130 4.97 -10.27 -4.12
C PHE A 130 4.05 -10.47 -2.91
N ALA A 131 3.19 -11.48 -2.95
CA ALA A 131 2.27 -11.75 -1.86
C ALA A 131 2.26 -13.22 -1.45
N HIS A 132 1.95 -13.51 -0.19
CA HIS A 132 1.73 -14.86 0.31
C HIS A 132 0.64 -14.88 1.38
N HIS A 133 0.02 -16.05 1.56
CA HIS A 133 -0.99 -16.23 2.59
C HIS A 133 -0.37 -16.58 3.94
N GLU A 134 -0.86 -15.96 5.01
CA GLU A 134 -0.56 -16.33 6.40
C GLU A 134 -1.86 -16.48 7.18
N GLY A 135 -2.35 -17.71 7.28
CA GLY A 135 -3.64 -17.98 7.92
C GLY A 135 -4.78 -17.34 7.15
N ASP A 136 -5.51 -16.42 7.79
CA ASP A 136 -6.63 -15.65 7.23
C ASP A 136 -6.21 -14.29 6.65
N ARG A 137 -4.89 -14.05 6.53
CA ARG A 137 -4.33 -12.82 5.98
C ARG A 137 -3.64 -13.07 4.65
N LEU A 138 -3.66 -12.07 3.79
CA LEU A 138 -2.74 -11.96 2.66
C LEU A 138 -1.67 -10.93 3.02
N ILE A 139 -0.42 -11.32 2.95
CA ILE A 139 0.73 -10.45 3.19
C ILE A 139 1.28 -10.03 1.85
N ILE A 140 1.39 -8.73 1.61
CA ILE A 140 2.10 -8.18 0.45
C ILE A 140 3.41 -7.60 0.97
N GLU A 141 4.52 -8.05 0.44
CA GLU A 141 5.82 -7.45 0.71
C GLU A 141 6.29 -6.67 -0.51
N SER A 142 6.76 -5.43 -0.31
CA SER A 142 7.37 -4.64 -1.38
C SER A 142 8.79 -4.20 -1.05
N ARG A 143 9.63 -4.14 -2.08
CA ARG A 143 11.05 -3.76 -2.03
C ARG A 143 11.41 -2.93 -3.26
N ASN A 144 12.70 -2.58 -3.37
CA ASN A 144 13.27 -1.87 -4.50
C ASN A 144 12.57 -0.52 -4.73
N HIS A 145 12.26 0.21 -3.67
CA HIS A 145 11.60 1.51 -3.83
C HIS A 145 12.57 2.54 -4.41
N ALA A 146 12.06 3.55 -5.10
CA ALA A 146 12.84 4.78 -5.30
C ALA A 146 12.86 5.60 -4.00
N SER A 147 13.94 6.36 -3.80
CA SER A 147 13.99 7.39 -2.77
C SER A 147 12.89 8.43 -3.01
N GLY A 148 12.20 8.84 -1.96
CA GLY A 148 11.02 9.70 -2.06
C GLY A 148 10.35 9.88 -0.71
N TYR A 149 9.01 9.92 -0.69
CA TYR A 149 8.25 10.23 0.51
C TYR A 149 7.02 9.34 0.70
N ILE A 150 6.92 8.71 1.87
CA ILE A 150 5.75 7.89 2.28
C ILE A 150 4.53 8.80 2.50
N ARG A 151 4.71 9.93 3.17
CA ARG A 151 3.67 10.92 3.50
C ARG A 151 4.15 12.32 3.11
N THR A 152 3.62 12.83 2.01
CA THR A 152 4.06 14.12 1.44
C THR A 152 3.68 15.29 2.34
N SER A 153 2.47 15.33 2.92
CA SER A 153 2.06 16.39 3.88
C SER A 153 3.04 16.71 5.03
N ARG A 154 3.97 15.79 5.36
CA ARG A 154 4.99 15.97 6.42
C ARG A 154 6.40 15.57 5.98
N GLY A 155 6.62 15.31 4.69
CA GLY A 155 7.93 14.91 4.17
C GLY A 155 8.50 13.64 4.80
N ILE A 156 7.67 12.64 5.10
CA ILE A 156 8.17 11.39 5.71
C ILE A 156 8.96 10.60 4.67
N PRO A 157 10.27 10.38 4.86
CA PRO A 157 11.13 9.88 3.79
C PRO A 157 10.92 8.40 3.50
N GLN A 158 11.29 8.02 2.28
CA GLN A 158 11.42 6.65 1.77
C GLN A 158 12.79 6.53 1.09
N SER A 159 13.44 5.36 1.18
CA SER A 159 14.69 5.08 0.47
C SER A 159 14.63 3.77 -0.30
N GLU A 160 15.69 3.48 -1.05
CA GLU A 160 15.88 2.19 -1.74
C GLU A 160 15.98 0.99 -0.77
N ASN A 161 16.34 1.24 0.50
CA ASN A 161 16.40 0.21 1.54
C ASN A 161 15.04 -0.05 2.21
N THR A 162 14.03 0.77 1.90
CA THR A 162 12.71 0.62 2.51
C THR A 162 12.07 -0.70 2.07
N ILE A 163 11.66 -1.49 3.06
CA ILE A 163 10.82 -2.68 2.89
C ILE A 163 9.44 -2.37 3.46
N THR A 164 8.40 -2.73 2.73
CA THR A 164 7.02 -2.56 3.19
C THR A 164 6.32 -3.89 3.34
N LEU A 165 5.44 -3.98 4.35
CA LEU A 165 4.53 -5.09 4.56
C LEU A 165 3.10 -4.55 4.64
N GLU A 166 2.22 -5.05 3.79
CA GLU A 166 0.78 -4.81 3.86
C GLU A 166 0.08 -6.10 4.26
N GLU A 167 -0.50 -6.12 5.44
CA GLU A 167 -1.29 -7.24 5.96
C GLU A 167 -2.77 -6.96 5.69
N LEU A 168 -3.35 -7.68 4.73
CA LEU A 168 -4.74 -7.54 4.31
C LEU A 168 -5.58 -8.64 4.94
N ARG A 169 -6.69 -8.26 5.57
CA ARG A 169 -7.67 -9.20 6.15
C ARG A 169 -9.08 -8.65 6.05
N VAL A 170 -10.07 -9.52 5.89
CA VAL A 170 -11.49 -9.14 5.95
C VAL A 170 -12.07 -9.60 7.29
N GLU A 171 -12.59 -8.66 8.06
CA GLU A 171 -13.26 -8.91 9.34
C GLU A 171 -14.59 -8.15 9.36
N GLU A 172 -15.68 -8.82 9.74
CA GLU A 172 -17.02 -8.22 9.81
C GLU A 172 -17.47 -7.49 8.52
N GLY A 173 -17.00 -7.95 7.35
CA GLY A 173 -17.32 -7.35 6.06
C GLY A 173 -16.51 -6.09 5.71
N MET A 174 -15.52 -5.74 6.53
CA MET A 174 -14.57 -4.66 6.30
C MET A 174 -13.20 -5.21 5.94
N LEU A 175 -12.55 -4.59 4.96
CA LEU A 175 -11.15 -4.85 4.65
C LEU A 175 -10.28 -4.00 5.57
N HIS A 176 -9.43 -4.65 6.34
CA HIS A 176 -8.41 -4.01 7.15
C HIS A 176 -7.03 -4.20 6.51
N ILE A 177 -6.28 -3.11 6.46
CA ILE A 177 -4.91 -3.11 5.95
C ILE A 177 -4.01 -2.53 7.02
N ARG A 178 -3.05 -3.32 7.50
CA ARG A 178 -1.95 -2.84 8.32
C ARG A 178 -0.71 -2.74 7.44
N HIS A 179 -0.19 -1.53 7.29
CA HIS A 179 0.92 -1.22 6.41
C HIS A 179 2.12 -0.76 7.24
N THR A 180 3.17 -1.56 7.24
CA THR A 180 4.41 -1.30 7.97
C THR A 180 5.53 -0.94 7.01
N TYR A 181 6.25 0.14 7.29
CA TYR A 181 7.46 0.57 6.59
C TYR A 181 8.68 0.34 7.50
N MET A 182 9.69 -0.33 6.97
CA MET A 182 10.94 -0.65 7.69
C MET A 182 12.13 -0.15 6.89
N ASP A 183 12.96 0.67 7.54
CA ASP A 183 14.20 1.18 6.99
C ASP A 183 15.07 1.66 8.16
N ASP A 184 16.05 0.85 8.57
CA ASP A 184 16.87 1.13 9.75
C ASP A 184 17.80 2.36 9.56
N ILE A 185 17.89 2.89 8.34
CA ILE A 185 18.60 4.16 8.07
C ILE A 185 17.69 5.34 8.37
N LEU A 186 16.39 5.24 8.07
CA LEU A 186 15.44 6.36 8.18
C LEU A 186 14.65 6.36 9.50
N PHE A 187 14.37 5.19 10.08
CA PHE A 187 13.48 5.05 11.23
C PHE A 187 14.17 4.38 12.43
N GLU A 188 13.93 4.90 13.63
CA GLU A 188 14.31 4.23 14.88
C GLU A 188 13.39 3.03 15.19
N LYS A 189 12.13 3.09 14.72
CA LYS A 189 11.14 2.02 14.78
C LYS A 189 10.28 2.04 13.52
N PRO A 190 9.79 0.88 13.04
CA PRO A 190 8.94 0.83 11.87
C PRO A 190 7.73 1.76 11.96
N LEU A 191 7.44 2.47 10.85
CA LEU A 191 6.23 3.27 10.72
C LEU A 191 5.06 2.34 10.39
N VAL A 192 4.00 2.38 11.19
CA VAL A 192 2.80 1.56 11.00
C VAL A 192 1.61 2.45 10.70
N LEU A 193 0.88 2.12 9.64
CA LEU A 193 -0.33 2.79 9.19
C LEU A 193 -1.45 1.75 9.13
N GLU A 194 -2.64 2.07 9.63
CA GLU A 194 -3.76 1.15 9.56
C GLU A 194 -4.95 1.81 8.86
N TYR A 195 -5.58 1.06 7.98
CA TYR A 195 -6.71 1.50 7.17
C TYR A 195 -7.85 0.50 7.29
N SER A 196 -9.06 1.02 7.19
CA SER A 196 -10.28 0.24 7.17
C SER A 196 -11.09 0.65 5.96
N PHE A 197 -11.58 -0.31 5.19
CA PHE A 197 -12.35 -0.08 3.98
C PHE A 197 -13.70 -0.77 4.07
N ARG A 198 -14.72 -0.09 3.55
CA ARG A 198 -16.05 -0.67 3.36
C ARG A 198 -16.19 -1.17 1.93
N LEU A 199 -16.85 -2.30 1.77
CA LEU A 199 -17.27 -2.77 0.46
C LEU A 199 -18.31 -1.80 -0.13
N THR A 200 -18.33 -1.67 -1.45
CA THR A 200 -19.27 -0.82 -2.18
C THR A 200 -20.08 -1.65 -3.18
N ASP A 201 -21.17 -1.08 -3.69
CA ASP A 201 -21.98 -1.69 -4.76
C ASP A 201 -21.37 -1.45 -6.16
N ALA A 202 -20.23 -0.77 -6.26
CA ALA A 202 -19.54 -0.54 -7.52
C ALA A 202 -18.90 -1.84 -8.02
N THR A 203 -18.85 -2.00 -9.34
CA THR A 203 -18.22 -3.16 -9.99
C THR A 203 -16.84 -2.85 -10.56
N ASP A 204 -16.51 -1.57 -10.72
CA ASP A 204 -15.24 -1.11 -11.27
C ASP A 204 -14.82 0.26 -10.70
N VAL A 205 -13.56 0.64 -10.93
CA VAL A 205 -13.05 1.99 -10.70
C VAL A 205 -13.14 2.82 -11.98
N LEU A 206 -13.43 4.11 -11.85
CA LEU A 206 -13.47 5.01 -13.00
C LEU A 206 -12.06 5.54 -13.31
N PRO A 207 -11.81 5.96 -14.56
CA PRO A 207 -10.61 6.74 -14.86
C PRO A 207 -10.60 8.04 -14.06
N TYR A 208 -9.47 8.34 -13.42
CA TYR A 208 -9.26 9.58 -12.67
C TYR A 208 -8.75 10.72 -13.56
N GLU A 209 -8.07 10.39 -14.66
CA GLU A 209 -7.56 11.35 -15.66
C GLU A 209 -6.66 12.42 -15.02
N CYS A 210 -5.65 11.97 -14.26
CA CYS A 210 -4.73 12.90 -13.62
C CYS A 210 -4.04 13.79 -14.66
N THR A 211 -4.09 15.10 -14.42
CA THR A 211 -3.29 16.09 -15.14
C THR A 211 -2.31 16.73 -14.17
N GLU A 212 -1.07 16.94 -14.62
CA GLU A 212 -0.06 17.60 -13.81
C GLU A 212 -0.58 18.95 -13.29
N SER A 213 -0.21 19.26 -12.05
CA SER A 213 -0.56 20.51 -11.41
C SER A 213 0.19 21.62 -12.13
N ASN A 214 -0.47 22.32 -13.05
CA ASN A 214 0.12 23.47 -13.70
C ASN A 214 0.22 24.62 -12.68
N TYR A 215 1.32 24.72 -11.93
CA TYR A 215 1.53 25.78 -10.93
C TYR A 215 1.60 27.20 -11.51
N ASP A 216 1.47 27.37 -12.83
CA ASP A 216 1.30 28.69 -13.46
C ASP A 216 0.21 29.49 -12.76
N TRP A 217 -0.93 28.90 -12.37
CA TRP A 217 -2.02 29.65 -11.73
C TRP A 217 -1.67 30.16 -10.32
N PHE A 218 -0.85 29.43 -9.55
CA PHE A 218 -0.41 29.85 -8.21
C PHE A 218 0.66 30.94 -8.30
N ASN A 219 1.58 30.82 -9.26
CA ASN A 219 2.56 31.87 -9.57
C ASN A 219 1.88 33.13 -10.12
N GLU A 220 0.87 32.99 -10.98
CA GLU A 220 0.06 34.12 -11.49
C GLU A 220 -0.76 34.82 -10.40
N LEU A 221 -1.31 34.07 -9.45
CA LEU A 221 -2.02 34.64 -8.28
C LEU A 221 -1.10 35.47 -7.40
N ASN A 222 0.12 35.00 -7.17
CA ASN A 222 1.10 35.71 -6.34
C ASN A 222 1.76 36.87 -7.09
N ALA A 223 1.98 36.74 -8.40
CA ALA A 223 2.49 37.82 -9.24
C ALA A 223 1.52 39.01 -9.36
N LYS A 224 0.21 38.77 -9.23
CA LYS A 224 -0.80 39.85 -9.18
C LYS A 224 -0.76 40.65 -7.87
N ASN A 225 -0.32 40.06 -6.76
CA ASN A 225 -0.25 40.76 -5.47
C ASN A 225 0.99 41.68 -5.35
N ASP A 226 2.05 41.41 -6.10
CA ASP A 226 3.24 42.29 -6.17
C ASP A 226 3.02 43.52 -7.08
N GLY A 227 1.97 43.50 -7.91
CA GLY A 227 1.60 44.58 -8.83
C GLY A 227 0.73 45.69 -8.24
N GLU A 228 0.20 45.53 -7.02
CA GLU A 228 -0.67 46.53 -6.36
C GLU A 228 0.06 47.39 -5.30
N LEU A 229 1.38 47.23 -5.16
CA LEU A 229 2.25 48.11 -4.37
C LEU A 229 3.11 48.99 -5.29
N GLN A 230 2.47 49.81 -6.12
CA GLN A 230 3.06 51.01 -6.72
C GLN A 230 2.12 52.21 -6.66
#